data_AF-A0A813JUG5-F1
#
_entry.id   AF-A0A813JUG5-F1
#
_cell.length_a   1.000
_cell.length_b   1.000
_cell.length_c   1.000
_cell.angle_alpha   90.00
_cell.angle_beta   90.00
_cell.angle_gamma   90.00
#
_symmetry.space_group_name_H-M   'P 1'
#
loop_
_entity.id
_entity.type
_entity.pdbx_description
1 polymer ?
#
loop_
_entity_poly.entity_id
_entity_poly.type
_entity_poly.pdbx_seq_one_letter_code
_entity_poly.pdbx_strand_id
1 'polypeptide(L)'
;MRSQLLLMALAVSAATAVEKPDGTCGYQCKADSECGGCGSSGRCSCPDGLDIKFAAIECSCVSAPPGAPAAPAADVADSVWPQKWTAAVDAWCYGDFSEKTSTAHGKFYYDEVLQRCRADWKPYINGKDATQVWVADVANGTSNYYVAFGPVCISFGVTDPGQAGKPFVGIERADWMKQCSDGGWGKYVGREQVLVGGKEEWVDHWSCRLDYEAANQSITFQNWHSLGLGSVPKGLPIRVTGGNSAPNPTKGSPRMNSVWYSDFVTGDDATKADDFNKPNFGLCVPVGKEEVEEFFGHSPTTDHVFSPDFHHRAHYLLHAKPGLKDLTRAKRRVPGAAFRGDDFAQSMQKLNGLLRKESGLTTAPCSNLTLEQLHETQQALFAARAPALDGVYVGASDTRRMAHGSLEELVAEQQAQLALHAERPELAAKSRDGICHEVVMWFIHHLTAPAKEEVKSHLMLPLLPEVKHDDVAGADSETGRVHERYTQQVSCAVCHVTSTAEAVTINI
;
A
#
# COMPACT_ATOMS: atom_id res chain seq x y z
N MET A 1 -28.68 -35.07 -42.76
CA MET A 1 -27.35 -34.66 -42.26
C MET A 1 -27.55 -33.41 -41.43
N ARG A 2 -27.30 -33.50 -40.12
CA ARG A 2 -27.72 -32.51 -39.11
C ARG A 2 -26.68 -31.37 -39.00
N SER A 3 -27.12 -30.13 -39.16
CA SER A 3 -26.39 -28.92 -38.78
C SER A 3 -26.29 -28.81 -37.26
N GLN A 4 -25.09 -28.59 -36.73
CA GLN A 4 -24.87 -28.13 -35.37
C GLN A 4 -24.42 -26.68 -35.41
N LEU A 5 -25.32 -25.78 -35.03
CA LEU A 5 -25.01 -24.41 -34.64
C LEU A 5 -24.39 -24.46 -33.24
N LEU A 6 -23.13 -24.05 -33.11
CA LEU A 6 -22.49 -23.84 -31.82
C LEU A 6 -22.81 -22.41 -31.38
N LEU A 7 -23.79 -22.24 -30.48
CA LEU A 7 -24.00 -20.98 -29.77
C LEU A 7 -22.89 -20.84 -28.71
N MET A 8 -21.93 -19.95 -28.96
CA MET A 8 -21.08 -19.42 -27.89
C MET A 8 -21.93 -18.45 -27.06
N ALA A 9 -22.39 -18.90 -25.90
CA ALA A 9 -22.91 -18.02 -24.88
C ALA A 9 -21.74 -17.23 -24.29
N LEU A 10 -21.67 -15.92 -24.57
CA LEU A 10 -20.88 -15.00 -23.76
C LEU A 10 -21.47 -15.01 -22.35
N ALA A 11 -20.81 -15.69 -21.42
CA ALA A 11 -21.00 -15.45 -20.01
C ALA A 11 -20.46 -14.05 -19.73
N VAL A 12 -21.37 -13.08 -19.60
CA VAL A 12 -21.07 -11.81 -18.94
C VAL A 12 -20.74 -12.17 -17.50
N SER A 13 -19.46 -12.20 -17.17
CA SER A 13 -19.00 -12.23 -15.80
C SER A 13 -19.51 -10.96 -15.13
N ALA A 14 -20.67 -11.05 -14.48
CA ALA A 14 -21.03 -10.07 -13.47
C ALA A 14 -19.85 -10.02 -12.50
N ALA A 15 -19.24 -8.85 -12.35
CA ALA A 15 -18.29 -8.61 -11.28
C ALA A 15 -19.00 -8.94 -9.97
N THR A 16 -18.75 -10.13 -9.44
CA THR A 16 -19.12 -10.48 -8.08
C THR A 16 -18.36 -9.50 -7.22
N ALA A 17 -19.07 -8.51 -6.65
CA ALA A 17 -18.55 -7.77 -5.52
C ALA A 17 -17.96 -8.82 -4.57
N VAL A 18 -16.68 -8.69 -4.23
CA VAL A 18 -16.04 -9.53 -3.23
C VAL A 18 -16.95 -9.45 -2.01
N GLU A 19 -17.66 -10.54 -1.69
CA GLU A 19 -18.45 -10.62 -0.47
C GLU A 19 -17.47 -10.38 0.67
N LYS A 20 -17.59 -9.21 1.29
CA LYS A 20 -16.64 -8.77 2.30
C LYS A 20 -16.81 -9.69 3.51
N PRO A 21 -15.72 -10.26 4.03
CA PRO A 21 -15.62 -11.02 5.28
C PRO A 21 -16.87 -11.69 5.85
N ASP A 22 -17.78 -10.94 6.45
CA ASP A 22 -18.38 -11.35 7.72
C ASP A 22 -19.39 -10.30 8.24
N GLY A 23 -20.08 -9.59 7.34
CA GLY A 23 -20.88 -8.43 7.77
C GLY A 23 -20.02 -7.24 8.23
N THR A 24 -18.72 -7.23 7.87
CA THR A 24 -17.79 -6.10 8.02
C THR A 24 -18.45 -4.77 7.68
N CYS A 25 -18.62 -3.98 8.72
CA CYS A 25 -18.90 -2.56 8.62
C CYS A 25 -17.59 -1.80 8.33
N GLY A 26 -17.63 -0.47 8.32
CA GLY A 26 -16.44 0.37 8.37
C GLY A 26 -15.79 0.79 7.05
N TYR A 27 -16.41 0.45 5.92
CA TYR A 27 -16.09 1.11 4.67
C TYR A 27 -16.74 2.50 4.61
N GLN A 28 -16.19 3.38 3.76
CA GLN A 28 -16.70 4.73 3.59
C GLN A 28 -18.17 4.75 3.16
N CYS A 29 -18.88 5.83 3.48
CA CYS A 29 -20.24 6.03 3.01
C CYS A 29 -20.60 7.50 2.92
N LYS A 30 -21.67 7.79 2.17
CA LYS A 30 -22.33 9.10 2.08
C LYS A 30 -23.81 9.02 2.45
N ALA A 31 -24.39 7.83 2.41
CA ALA A 31 -25.80 7.59 2.72
C ALA A 31 -26.02 6.15 3.20
N ASP A 32 -27.09 5.92 3.96
CA ASP A 32 -27.47 4.59 4.48
C ASP A 32 -27.60 3.54 3.37
N SER A 33 -28.05 3.94 2.17
CA SER A 33 -28.18 3.05 1.02
C SER A 33 -26.88 2.42 0.54
N GLU A 34 -25.74 3.05 0.86
CA GLU A 34 -24.41 2.53 0.53
C GLU A 34 -23.96 1.47 1.54
N CYS A 35 -24.60 1.39 2.71
CA CYS A 35 -24.24 0.49 3.80
C CYS A 35 -24.90 -0.89 3.71
N GLY A 36 -25.32 -1.28 2.51
CA GLY A 36 -25.82 -2.64 2.24
C GLY A 36 -24.76 -3.69 2.60
N GLY A 37 -25.15 -4.68 3.41
CA GLY A 37 -24.26 -5.76 3.84
C GLY A 37 -23.38 -5.46 5.06
N CYS A 38 -23.48 -4.27 5.66
CA CYS A 38 -22.87 -3.99 6.97
C CYS A 38 -23.83 -4.43 8.09
N GLY A 39 -23.51 -5.56 8.71
CA GLY A 39 -24.31 -6.22 9.74
C GLY A 39 -25.79 -6.41 9.38
N SER A 40 -26.65 -6.36 10.40
CA SER A 40 -28.10 -6.59 10.28
C SER A 40 -28.90 -5.33 9.96
N SER A 41 -28.31 -4.15 10.16
CA SER A 41 -28.96 -2.84 9.95
C SER A 41 -27.93 -1.76 9.62
N GLY A 42 -27.31 -1.89 8.45
CA GLY A 42 -26.30 -0.95 7.94
C GLY A 42 -26.83 0.49 7.85
N ARG A 43 -26.04 1.43 8.37
CA ARG A 43 -26.26 2.88 8.33
C ARG A 43 -24.96 3.61 8.11
N CYS A 44 -25.04 4.79 7.51
CA CYS A 44 -23.89 5.65 7.36
C CYS A 44 -23.73 6.50 8.63
N SER A 45 -22.64 6.28 9.37
CA SER A 45 -22.33 7.05 10.57
C SER A 45 -21.33 8.14 10.23
N CYS A 46 -21.77 9.40 10.36
CA CYS A 46 -20.97 10.60 10.17
C CYS A 46 -21.01 11.41 11.47
N PRO A 47 -20.06 11.19 12.40
CA PRO A 47 -20.10 11.77 13.74
C PRO A 47 -20.38 13.26 13.77
N ASP A 48 -19.76 14.05 12.88
CA ASP A 48 -19.91 15.50 12.84
C ASP A 48 -20.80 15.99 11.69
N GLY A 49 -21.47 15.06 11.00
CA GLY A 49 -22.42 15.33 9.93
C GLY A 49 -21.77 15.46 8.55
N LEU A 50 -22.61 15.50 7.51
CA LEU A 50 -22.14 15.56 6.11
C LEU A 50 -21.68 16.95 5.67
N ASP A 51 -22.10 18.00 6.37
CA ASP A 51 -21.85 19.40 6.00
C ASP A 51 -20.46 19.91 6.41
N ILE A 52 -19.69 19.10 7.12
CA ILE A 52 -18.35 19.46 7.56
C ILE A 52 -17.33 19.34 6.43
N LYS A 53 -16.22 20.03 6.62
CA LYS A 53 -15.07 19.87 5.73
C LYS A 53 -14.52 18.45 5.82
N PHE A 54 -14.42 17.79 4.67
CA PHE A 54 -13.85 16.46 4.52
C PHE A 54 -14.64 15.33 5.21
N ALA A 55 -15.98 15.36 5.20
CA ALA A 55 -16.82 14.29 5.77
C ALA A 55 -16.41 12.86 5.34
N ALA A 56 -15.85 12.70 4.14
CA ALA A 56 -15.35 11.41 3.61
C ALA A 56 -14.18 10.77 4.39
N ILE A 57 -13.61 11.42 5.39
CA ILE A 57 -12.56 10.85 6.26
C ILE A 57 -13.11 10.29 7.58
N GLU A 58 -14.36 10.60 7.91
CA GLU A 58 -15.01 10.15 9.14
C GLU A 58 -16.24 9.29 8.88
N CYS A 59 -16.96 9.53 7.78
CA CYS A 59 -18.16 8.77 7.48
C CYS A 59 -17.84 7.32 7.15
N SER A 60 -18.33 6.39 7.96
CA SER A 60 -18.20 4.96 7.69
C SER A 60 -19.48 4.19 7.99
N CYS A 61 -19.71 3.11 7.26
CA CYS A 61 -20.85 2.25 7.48
C CYS A 61 -20.75 1.56 8.84
N VAL A 62 -21.88 1.49 9.54
CA VAL A 62 -22.01 0.84 10.86
C VAL A 62 -23.30 0.04 10.92
N SER A 63 -23.35 -1.00 11.74
CA SER A 63 -24.59 -1.77 11.95
C SER A 63 -25.24 -1.29 13.24
N ALA A 64 -26.39 -0.65 13.10
CA ALA A 64 -27.12 -0.03 14.22
C ALA A 64 -28.57 -0.55 14.26
N PRO A 65 -28.78 -1.84 14.61
CA PRO A 65 -30.12 -2.41 14.64
C PRO A 65 -31.00 -1.78 15.72
N PRO A 66 -32.33 -1.76 15.51
CA PRO A 66 -33.25 -1.28 16.53
C PRO A 66 -33.16 -2.16 17.79
N GLY A 67 -33.26 -1.55 18.97
CA GLY A 67 -33.23 -2.28 20.24
C GLY A 67 -31.85 -2.44 20.86
N ALA A 68 -30.92 -1.52 20.59
CA ALA A 68 -29.65 -1.45 21.31
C ALA A 68 -29.88 -1.47 22.84
N PRO A 69 -29.10 -2.27 23.60
CA PRO A 69 -29.28 -2.38 25.04
C PRO A 69 -29.06 -1.01 25.69
N ALA A 70 -29.91 -0.62 26.64
CA ALA A 70 -29.77 0.66 27.35
C ALA A 70 -28.70 0.64 28.46
N ALA A 71 -28.35 -0.57 28.94
CA ALA A 71 -27.35 -0.79 29.97
C ALA A 71 -26.17 -1.60 29.40
N PRO A 72 -24.91 -1.29 29.79
CA PRO A 72 -24.53 -0.13 30.62
C PRO A 72 -24.80 1.19 29.90
N ALA A 73 -24.92 2.30 30.64
CA ALA A 73 -24.98 3.62 30.03
C ALA A 73 -23.66 3.91 29.30
N ALA A 74 -23.71 4.68 28.21
CA ALA A 74 -22.48 5.06 27.50
C ALA A 74 -21.60 5.94 28.40
N ASP A 75 -20.34 5.54 28.56
CA ASP A 75 -19.34 6.24 29.36
C ASP A 75 -18.00 6.16 28.64
N VAL A 76 -17.35 7.32 28.39
CA VAL A 76 -16.04 7.33 27.75
C VAL A 76 -14.97 6.70 28.65
N ALA A 77 -15.16 6.63 29.96
CA ALA A 77 -14.25 5.90 30.84
C ALA A 77 -14.21 4.40 30.51
N ASP A 78 -15.26 3.86 29.88
CA ASP A 78 -15.28 2.48 29.40
C ASP A 78 -14.43 2.27 28.14
N SER A 79 -13.93 3.34 27.50
CA SER A 79 -12.96 3.25 26.40
C SER A 79 -11.53 2.94 26.86
N VAL A 80 -11.27 2.91 28.17
CA VAL A 80 -9.93 2.63 28.69
C VAL A 80 -9.63 1.13 28.56
N TRP A 81 -8.57 0.81 27.83
CA TRP A 81 -8.20 -0.57 27.56
C TRP A 81 -7.66 -1.29 28.80
N PRO A 82 -7.77 -2.63 28.87
CA PRO A 82 -7.02 -3.42 29.83
C PRO A 82 -5.50 -3.17 29.71
N GLN A 83 -4.78 -3.24 30.82
CA GLN A 83 -3.33 -2.98 30.84
C GLN A 83 -2.51 -3.96 30.00
N LYS A 84 -3.03 -5.18 29.80
CA LYS A 84 -2.38 -6.25 29.04
C LYS A 84 -3.38 -6.96 28.18
N TRP A 85 -3.10 -7.03 26.88
CA TRP A 85 -3.91 -7.81 25.96
C TRP A 85 -3.16 -8.17 24.67
N THR A 86 -3.66 -9.19 23.99
CA THR A 86 -3.29 -9.51 22.60
C THR A 86 -4.54 -9.75 21.78
N ALA A 87 -4.44 -9.58 20.47
CA ALA A 87 -5.53 -9.81 19.53
C ALA A 87 -4.97 -10.17 18.15
N ALA A 88 -5.72 -10.95 17.37
CA ALA A 88 -5.54 -10.96 15.92
C ALA A 88 -5.93 -9.58 15.36
N VAL A 89 -5.27 -9.15 14.28
CA VAL A 89 -5.54 -7.86 13.65
C VAL A 89 -5.72 -7.95 12.14
N ASP A 90 -6.70 -7.21 11.64
CA ASP A 90 -6.98 -7.02 10.22
C ASP A 90 -7.02 -5.51 9.92
N ALA A 91 -6.00 -5.01 9.24
CA ALA A 91 -5.89 -3.60 8.86
C ALA A 91 -6.38 -3.39 7.42
N TRP A 92 -7.19 -2.36 7.21
CA TRP A 92 -7.74 -1.95 5.92
C TRP A 92 -7.38 -0.50 5.65
N CYS A 93 -6.57 -0.28 4.63
CA CYS A 93 -6.01 1.02 4.30
C CYS A 93 -6.62 1.57 3.01
N TYR A 94 -7.17 2.77 3.09
CA TYR A 94 -7.60 3.61 1.97
C TYR A 94 -6.54 4.70 1.79
N GLY A 95 -5.56 4.44 0.92
CA GLY A 95 -4.42 5.35 0.73
C GLY A 95 -4.81 6.74 0.22
N ASP A 96 -5.86 6.82 -0.60
CA ASP A 96 -6.35 8.04 -1.24
C ASP A 96 -7.89 8.09 -1.26
N PHE A 97 -8.46 9.09 -1.96
CA PHE A 97 -9.91 9.28 -2.11
C PHE A 97 -10.58 8.32 -3.11
N SER A 98 -9.85 7.36 -3.69
CA SER A 98 -10.46 6.26 -4.43
C SER A 98 -11.10 5.24 -3.49
N GLU A 99 -11.80 4.26 -4.07
CA GLU A 99 -12.36 3.13 -3.34
C GLU A 99 -11.37 1.97 -3.17
N LYS A 100 -10.15 2.11 -3.69
CA LYS A 100 -9.13 1.06 -3.59
C LYS A 100 -8.67 0.91 -2.14
N THR A 101 -8.59 -0.33 -1.70
CA THR A 101 -8.11 -0.68 -0.37
C THR A 101 -6.97 -1.67 -0.45
N SER A 102 -5.99 -1.53 0.44
CA SER A 102 -5.02 -2.58 0.74
C SER A 102 -5.31 -3.17 2.12
N THR A 103 -5.00 -4.45 2.33
CA THR A 103 -5.22 -5.13 3.61
C THR A 103 -3.93 -5.76 4.14
N ALA A 104 -3.81 -5.81 5.46
CA ALA A 104 -2.75 -6.54 6.15
C ALA A 104 -3.33 -7.29 7.35
N HIS A 105 -2.81 -8.49 7.60
CA HIS A 105 -3.30 -9.38 8.65
C HIS A 105 -2.17 -9.75 9.60
N GLY A 106 -2.47 -9.91 10.88
CA GLY A 106 -1.42 -10.03 11.89
C GLY A 106 -1.90 -10.36 13.30
N LYS A 107 -1.01 -10.12 14.26
CA LYS A 107 -1.30 -10.20 15.69
C LYS A 107 -0.71 -8.99 16.41
N PHE A 108 -1.48 -8.39 17.31
CA PHE A 108 -1.07 -7.26 18.13
C PHE A 108 -0.91 -7.65 19.59
N TYR A 109 0.04 -7.00 20.26
CA TYR A 109 0.36 -7.18 21.67
C TYR A 109 0.49 -5.82 22.32
N TYR A 110 -0.17 -5.67 23.46
CA TYR A 110 -0.17 -4.46 24.26
C TYR A 110 0.15 -4.78 25.71
N ASP A 111 1.14 -4.08 26.28
CA ASP A 111 1.49 -4.20 27.68
C ASP A 111 1.86 -2.82 28.25
N GLU A 112 0.89 -2.20 28.91
CA GLU A 112 1.04 -0.92 29.60
C GLU A 112 2.02 -1.04 30.79
N VAL A 113 2.04 -2.18 31.48
CA VAL A 113 2.93 -2.37 32.65
C VAL A 113 4.39 -2.34 32.22
N LEU A 114 4.70 -2.99 31.09
CA LEU A 114 6.02 -2.94 30.49
C LEU A 114 6.27 -1.68 29.65
N GLN A 115 5.22 -0.92 29.33
CA GLN A 115 5.25 0.18 28.36
C GLN A 115 5.79 -0.29 27.00
N ARG A 116 5.21 -1.38 26.49
CA ARG A 116 5.61 -2.01 25.22
C ARG A 116 4.41 -2.37 24.35
N CYS A 117 4.60 -2.32 23.04
CA CYS A 117 3.68 -2.91 22.08
C CYS A 117 4.44 -3.65 20.99
N ARG A 118 3.73 -4.56 20.33
CA ARG A 118 4.27 -5.35 19.23
C ARG A 118 3.16 -5.62 18.20
N ALA A 119 3.52 -5.58 16.93
CA ALA A 119 2.67 -6.04 15.85
C ALA A 119 3.43 -7.04 14.99
N ASP A 120 2.89 -8.25 14.87
CA ASP A 120 3.33 -9.29 13.96
C ASP A 120 2.49 -9.22 12.70
N TRP A 121 3.11 -8.97 11.55
CA TRP A 121 2.45 -8.91 10.26
C TRP A 121 2.84 -10.10 9.40
N LYS A 122 1.86 -10.60 8.64
CA LYS A 122 2.05 -11.61 7.61
C LYS A 122 1.58 -11.08 6.26
N PRO A 123 2.20 -10.02 5.72
CA PRO A 123 1.84 -9.54 4.39
C PRO A 123 2.04 -10.68 3.39
N TYR A 124 1.03 -10.89 2.54
CA TYR A 124 1.10 -11.84 1.45
C TYR A 124 1.92 -11.21 0.32
N ILE A 125 3.21 -11.48 0.34
CA ILE A 125 4.15 -10.95 -0.65
C ILE A 125 4.66 -12.13 -1.40
N ASN A 126 4.57 -12.08 -2.72
CA ASN A 126 5.20 -13.09 -3.56
C ASN A 126 4.70 -14.51 -3.26
N GLY A 127 3.38 -14.69 -3.16
CA GLY A 127 2.79 -16.02 -2.97
C GLY A 127 3.07 -16.67 -1.61
N LYS A 128 3.68 -15.93 -0.67
CA LYS A 128 4.14 -16.42 0.63
C LYS A 128 3.89 -15.38 1.72
N ASP A 129 3.68 -15.85 2.93
CA ASP A 129 3.66 -14.97 4.09
C ASP A 129 5.09 -14.55 4.42
N ALA A 130 5.42 -13.28 4.18
CA ALA A 130 6.61 -12.70 4.78
C ALA A 130 6.29 -12.40 6.25
N THR A 131 7.18 -12.73 7.18
CA THR A 131 6.97 -12.35 8.59
C THR A 131 7.67 -11.04 8.86
N GLN A 132 6.91 -10.02 9.23
CA GLN A 132 7.43 -8.72 9.61
C GLN A 132 6.97 -8.41 11.04
N VAL A 133 7.85 -7.84 11.86
CA VAL A 133 7.55 -7.59 13.27
C VAL A 133 7.95 -6.17 13.59
N TRP A 134 7.02 -5.42 14.18
CA TRP A 134 7.32 -4.18 14.86
C TRP A 134 7.34 -4.41 16.37
N VAL A 135 8.34 -3.85 17.04
CA VAL A 135 8.40 -3.80 18.51
C VAL A 135 8.71 -2.38 18.93
N ALA A 136 7.85 -1.82 19.76
CA ALA A 136 8.07 -0.55 20.44
C ALA A 136 8.24 -0.77 21.94
N ASP A 137 9.29 -0.16 22.48
CA ASP A 137 9.64 -0.16 23.90
C ASP A 137 9.82 1.29 24.35
N VAL A 138 8.73 1.88 24.83
CA VAL A 138 8.69 3.28 25.30
C VAL A 138 9.57 3.47 26.51
N ALA A 139 9.58 2.49 27.43
CA ALA A 139 10.39 2.55 28.64
C ALA A 139 11.88 2.75 28.30
N ASN A 140 12.35 2.11 27.22
CA ASN A 140 13.73 2.25 26.74
C ASN A 140 13.90 3.22 25.57
N GLY A 141 12.84 3.89 25.13
CA GLY A 141 12.87 4.83 24.00
C GLY A 141 13.30 4.19 22.68
N THR A 142 12.98 2.92 22.46
CA THR A 142 13.34 2.20 21.22
C THR A 142 12.11 1.75 20.45
N SER A 143 12.20 1.74 19.13
CA SER A 143 11.16 1.24 18.23
C SER A 143 11.84 0.67 17.00
N ASN A 144 11.66 -0.62 16.76
CA ASN A 144 12.38 -1.34 15.72
C ASN A 144 11.41 -2.15 14.87
N TYR A 145 11.69 -2.18 13.59
CA TYR A 145 11.00 -3.01 12.61
C TYR A 145 11.95 -4.12 12.14
N TYR A 146 11.42 -5.33 12.01
CA TYR A 146 12.14 -6.53 11.63
C TYR A 146 11.47 -7.17 10.43
N VAL A 147 12.24 -7.54 9.40
CA VAL A 147 11.73 -8.20 8.20
C VAL A 147 12.47 -9.52 8.05
N ALA A 148 11.73 -10.63 8.10
CA ALA A 148 12.28 -11.98 7.96
C ALA A 148 12.39 -12.42 6.50
N PHE A 149 13.50 -13.06 6.16
CA PHE A 149 13.73 -13.71 4.87
C PHE A 149 14.47 -15.05 5.11
N GLY A 150 13.68 -16.10 5.36
CA GLY A 150 14.22 -17.41 5.75
C GLY A 150 15.01 -17.32 7.07
N PRO A 151 16.29 -17.75 7.13
CA PRO A 151 17.11 -17.72 8.35
C PRO A 151 17.85 -16.38 8.60
N VAL A 152 17.58 -15.38 7.75
CA VAL A 152 18.16 -14.04 7.84
C VAL A 152 17.03 -13.05 8.05
N CYS A 153 17.30 -11.99 8.79
CA CYS A 153 16.39 -10.87 8.91
C CYS A 153 17.16 -9.56 8.78
N ILE A 154 16.44 -8.48 8.48
CA ILE A 154 16.96 -7.13 8.63
C ILE A 154 16.19 -6.42 9.74
N SER A 155 16.83 -5.45 10.39
CA SER A 155 16.19 -4.61 11.38
C SER A 155 16.53 -3.14 11.19
N PHE A 156 15.58 -2.26 11.40
CA PHE A 156 15.81 -0.81 11.36
C PHE A 156 14.93 -0.08 12.37
N GLY A 157 15.36 1.12 12.76
CA GLY A 157 14.61 1.96 13.69
C GLY A 157 13.38 2.58 13.03
N VAL A 158 12.30 2.69 13.81
CA VAL A 158 11.09 3.45 13.44
C VAL A 158 11.04 4.68 14.34
N THR A 159 10.91 5.86 13.75
CA THR A 159 10.91 7.13 14.48
C THR A 159 9.49 7.66 14.61
N ASP A 160 9.05 8.08 15.79
CA ASP A 160 7.82 8.83 15.91
C ASP A 160 8.06 10.31 15.54
N PRO A 161 7.18 10.96 14.75
CA PRO A 161 7.27 12.38 14.43
C PRO A 161 7.02 13.35 15.61
N GLY A 162 6.94 12.87 16.86
CA GLY A 162 6.81 13.68 18.07
C GLY A 162 7.84 14.81 18.27
N GLN A 163 7.61 15.64 19.30
CA GLN A 163 8.33 16.89 19.57
C GLN A 163 9.86 16.76 19.41
N ALA A 164 10.47 17.73 18.72
CA ALA A 164 11.91 17.82 18.52
C ALA A 164 12.67 17.64 19.86
N GLY A 165 13.51 16.61 19.93
CA GLY A 165 14.32 16.30 21.10
C GLY A 165 13.67 15.38 22.14
N LYS A 166 12.49 14.80 21.89
CA LYS A 166 11.91 13.75 22.72
C LYS A 166 11.49 12.54 21.88
N PRO A 167 11.98 11.33 22.20
CA PRO A 167 11.43 10.13 21.60
C PRO A 167 10.01 9.98 22.14
N PHE A 168 9.02 10.40 21.36
CA PHE A 168 7.75 9.71 21.47
C PHE A 168 7.99 8.35 20.79
N VAL A 169 7.53 7.29 21.42
CA VAL A 169 7.41 5.99 20.77
C VAL A 169 5.92 5.77 20.90
N GLY A 170 5.17 5.99 19.82
CA GLY A 170 3.71 5.92 19.80
C GLY A 170 3.23 4.52 20.17
N ILE A 171 3.17 4.25 21.47
CA ILE A 171 2.24 3.26 22.01
C ILE A 171 0.90 3.97 22.08
N GLU A 172 -0.10 3.36 21.47
CA GLU A 172 -1.47 3.78 21.67
C GLU A 172 -1.78 3.77 23.16
N ARG A 173 -2.13 4.93 23.73
CA ARG A 173 -2.41 5.01 25.17
C ARG A 173 -3.74 4.33 25.44
N ALA A 174 -3.81 3.47 26.47
CA ALA A 174 -5.04 2.77 26.82
C ALA A 174 -6.24 3.71 26.99
N ASP A 175 -6.00 4.97 27.39
CA ASP A 175 -7.01 5.98 27.67
C ASP A 175 -7.11 7.08 26.59
N TRP A 176 -6.58 6.88 25.38
CA TRP A 176 -6.47 7.95 24.38
C TRP A 176 -7.82 8.59 24.02
N MET A 177 -8.89 7.80 23.91
CA MET A 177 -10.23 8.31 23.61
C MET A 177 -10.80 9.12 24.79
N LYS A 178 -10.53 8.67 26.02
CA LYS A 178 -10.84 9.46 27.22
C LYS A 178 -10.08 10.78 27.24
N GLN A 179 -8.78 10.79 26.94
CA GLN A 179 -7.99 12.02 26.83
C GLN A 179 -8.55 12.96 25.76
N CYS A 180 -9.03 12.41 24.64
CA CYS A 180 -9.68 13.19 23.59
C CYS A 180 -11.00 13.82 24.08
N SER A 181 -11.83 13.06 24.80
CA SER A 181 -13.05 13.57 25.42
C SER A 181 -12.78 14.62 26.50
N ASP A 182 -11.79 14.40 27.36
CA ASP A 182 -11.36 15.36 28.39
C ASP A 182 -10.86 16.66 27.75
N GLY A 183 -10.25 16.57 26.55
CA GLY A 183 -9.83 17.70 25.73
C GLY A 183 -10.98 18.41 24.97
N GLY A 184 -12.21 17.89 25.05
CA GLY A 184 -13.38 18.46 24.38
C GLY A 184 -13.51 18.10 22.90
N TRP A 185 -12.69 17.18 22.39
CA TRP A 185 -12.73 16.71 20.99
C TRP A 185 -13.42 15.35 20.84
N GLY A 186 -13.61 14.63 21.95
CA GLY A 186 -14.29 13.34 22.00
C GLY A 186 -15.81 13.47 21.99
N LYS A 187 -16.48 12.64 21.18
CA LYS A 187 -17.92 12.66 20.99
C LYS A 187 -18.46 11.23 20.96
N TYR A 188 -19.52 10.98 21.72
CA TYR A 188 -20.28 9.74 21.60
C TYR A 188 -21.10 9.77 20.31
N VAL A 189 -20.91 8.76 19.48
CA VAL A 189 -21.58 8.65 18.18
C VAL A 189 -22.84 7.80 18.31
N GLY A 190 -22.70 6.62 18.93
CA GLY A 190 -23.82 5.71 19.10
C GLY A 190 -23.41 4.34 19.62
N ARG A 191 -24.44 3.53 19.84
CA ARG A 191 -24.30 2.11 20.20
C ARG A 191 -24.59 1.26 18.98
N GLU A 192 -23.65 0.38 18.66
CA GLU A 192 -23.61 -0.33 17.40
C GLU A 192 -23.32 -1.81 17.64
N GLN A 193 -23.60 -2.62 16.64
CA GLN A 193 -23.34 -4.06 16.65
C GLN A 193 -22.24 -4.35 15.63
N VAL A 194 -21.22 -5.09 16.05
CA VAL A 194 -20.11 -5.53 15.20
C VAL A 194 -19.97 -7.04 15.27
N LEU A 195 -19.54 -7.67 14.18
CA LEU A 195 -19.27 -9.11 14.17
C LEU A 195 -17.80 -9.35 14.48
N VAL A 196 -17.51 -10.14 15.51
CA VAL A 196 -16.16 -10.56 15.89
C VAL A 196 -16.12 -12.07 15.99
N GLY A 197 -15.29 -12.72 15.16
CA GLY A 197 -15.20 -14.18 15.13
C GLY A 197 -16.55 -14.87 14.87
N GLY A 198 -17.39 -14.26 14.02
CA GLY A 198 -18.73 -14.77 13.71
C GLY A 198 -19.79 -14.55 14.79
N LYS A 199 -19.50 -13.78 15.85
CA LYS A 199 -20.44 -13.46 16.93
C LYS A 199 -20.72 -11.97 17.00
N GLU A 200 -21.96 -11.63 17.33
CA GLU A 200 -22.37 -10.24 17.51
C GLU A 200 -21.87 -9.69 18.84
N GLU A 201 -21.23 -8.53 18.79
CA GLU A 201 -20.78 -7.77 19.95
C GLU A 201 -21.42 -6.38 19.93
N TRP A 202 -21.88 -5.94 21.11
CA TRP A 202 -22.34 -4.57 21.29
C TRP A 202 -21.17 -3.67 21.68
N VAL A 203 -21.06 -2.55 20.99
CA VAL A 203 -19.99 -1.57 21.17
C VAL A 203 -20.54 -0.17 21.35
N ASP A 204 -19.82 0.63 22.13
CA ASP A 204 -19.97 2.08 22.09
C ASP A 204 -18.95 2.67 21.13
N HIS A 205 -19.45 3.47 20.19
CA HIS A 205 -18.67 4.18 19.20
C HIS A 205 -18.42 5.63 19.65
N TRP A 206 -17.15 5.98 19.74
CA TRP A 206 -16.67 7.32 20.03
C TRP A 206 -15.85 7.87 18.87
N SER A 207 -15.98 9.17 18.59
CA SER A 207 -15.19 9.90 17.60
C SER A 207 -14.34 10.96 18.30
N CYS A 208 -13.17 11.23 17.74
CA CYS A 208 -12.20 12.21 18.18
C CYS A 208 -11.72 12.99 16.95
N ARG A 209 -12.16 14.23 16.78
CA ARG A 209 -11.86 15.05 15.61
C ARG A 209 -10.95 16.23 15.96
N LEU A 210 -9.91 16.42 15.15
CA LEU A 210 -8.93 17.47 15.27
C LEU A 210 -8.87 18.25 13.95
N ASP A 211 -9.24 19.54 13.98
CA ASP A 211 -9.12 20.44 12.83
C ASP A 211 -7.88 21.32 12.97
N TYR A 212 -6.94 21.17 12.05
CA TYR A 212 -5.72 21.96 11.95
C TYR A 212 -5.91 23.06 10.90
N GLU A 213 -6.55 24.17 11.29
CA GLU A 213 -6.87 25.29 10.39
C GLU A 213 -5.63 25.80 9.62
N ALA A 214 -4.49 25.92 10.31
CA ALA A 214 -3.24 26.40 9.73
C ALA A 214 -2.69 25.50 8.61
N ALA A 215 -2.96 24.19 8.69
CA ALA A 215 -2.54 23.20 7.70
C ALA A 215 -3.65 22.86 6.69
N ASN A 216 -4.83 23.48 6.81
CA ASN A 216 -6.03 23.14 6.04
C ASN A 216 -6.36 21.63 6.08
N GLN A 217 -6.18 21.02 7.25
CA GLN A 217 -6.19 19.58 7.45
C GLN A 217 -7.10 19.21 8.62
N SER A 218 -7.78 18.07 8.52
CA SER A 218 -8.57 17.46 9.57
C SER A 218 -8.09 16.03 9.78
N ILE A 219 -7.99 15.61 11.03
CA ILE A 219 -7.70 14.24 11.44
C ILE A 219 -8.85 13.76 12.31
N THR A 220 -9.38 12.58 12.02
CA THR A 220 -10.46 11.98 12.82
C THR A 220 -10.06 10.60 13.26
N PHE A 221 -10.23 10.28 14.53
CA PHE A 221 -10.07 8.94 15.06
C PHE A 221 -11.40 8.47 15.62
N GLN A 222 -11.84 7.29 15.22
CA GLN A 222 -13.05 6.65 15.71
C GLN A 222 -12.69 5.34 16.35
N ASN A 223 -13.39 4.99 17.43
CA ASN A 223 -13.11 3.77 18.18
C ASN A 223 -14.41 3.13 18.68
N TRP A 224 -14.50 1.83 18.47
CA TRP A 224 -15.60 0.96 18.86
C TRP A 224 -15.15 0.06 19.99
N HIS A 225 -15.61 0.35 21.21
CA HIS A 225 -15.19 -0.39 22.40
C HIS A 225 -16.25 -1.38 22.83
N SER A 226 -15.84 -2.61 23.17
CA SER A 226 -16.75 -3.63 23.68
C SER A 226 -17.44 -3.18 24.97
N LEU A 227 -18.73 -3.44 25.06
CA LEU A 227 -19.50 -3.28 26.30
C LEU A 227 -19.38 -4.46 27.27
N GLY A 228 -18.71 -5.54 26.87
CA GLY A 228 -18.65 -6.78 27.65
C GLY A 228 -19.98 -7.52 27.72
N LEU A 229 -20.91 -7.25 26.80
CA LEU A 229 -22.22 -7.92 26.73
C LEU A 229 -22.17 -9.22 25.91
N GLY A 230 -21.12 -9.44 25.14
CA GLY A 230 -20.88 -10.67 24.37
C GLY A 230 -19.63 -11.41 24.85
N SER A 231 -18.81 -11.81 23.88
CA SER A 231 -17.59 -12.60 24.07
C SER A 231 -16.31 -11.76 24.23
N VAL A 232 -16.34 -10.49 23.85
CA VAL A 232 -15.18 -9.59 23.98
C VAL A 232 -15.22 -8.86 25.34
N PRO A 233 -14.16 -8.92 26.17
CA PRO A 233 -14.12 -8.17 27.43
C PRO A 233 -14.39 -6.67 27.27
N LYS A 234 -15.04 -6.08 28.28
CA LYS A 234 -15.38 -4.66 28.29
C LYS A 234 -14.15 -3.77 28.08
N GLY A 235 -14.30 -2.73 27.27
CA GLY A 235 -13.31 -1.69 27.02
C GLY A 235 -12.24 -2.02 25.99
N LEU A 236 -12.19 -3.23 25.46
CA LEU A 236 -11.28 -3.54 24.36
C LEU A 236 -11.71 -2.86 23.04
N PRO A 237 -10.76 -2.37 22.24
CA PRO A 237 -11.05 -1.77 20.94
C PRO A 237 -11.33 -2.87 19.93
N ILE A 238 -12.58 -3.01 19.47
CA ILE A 238 -12.92 -3.98 18.41
C ILE A 238 -12.55 -3.42 17.03
N ARG A 239 -12.67 -2.10 16.88
CA ARG A 239 -12.28 -1.39 15.67
C ARG A 239 -11.69 -0.03 16.05
N VAL A 240 -10.62 0.36 15.37
CA VAL A 240 -10.08 1.71 15.40
C VAL A 240 -10.00 2.21 13.96
N THR A 241 -10.52 3.41 13.69
CA THR A 241 -10.43 4.05 12.37
C THR A 241 -9.76 5.40 12.49
N GLY A 242 -8.64 5.60 11.80
CA GLY A 242 -8.01 6.91 11.63
C GLY A 242 -8.29 7.45 10.24
N GLY A 243 -8.64 8.73 10.12
CA GLY A 243 -8.91 9.42 8.87
C GLY A 243 -8.14 10.73 8.77
N ASN A 244 -7.64 11.06 7.59
CA ASN A 244 -6.90 12.29 7.32
C ASN A 244 -7.36 12.94 6.00
N SER A 245 -7.70 14.23 6.06
CA SER A 245 -8.15 14.99 4.89
C SER A 245 -7.04 15.35 3.90
N ALA A 246 -5.79 15.28 4.33
CA ALA A 246 -4.61 15.50 3.52
C ALA A 246 -3.77 14.21 3.50
N PRO A 247 -4.28 13.13 2.89
CA PRO A 247 -3.57 11.87 2.84
C PRO A 247 -2.21 12.04 2.19
N ASN A 248 -1.22 11.39 2.78
CA ASN A 248 0.13 11.32 2.30
C ASN A 248 0.71 9.93 2.65
N PRO A 249 0.66 8.97 1.72
CA PRO A 249 1.18 7.63 1.95
C PRO A 249 2.69 7.60 2.27
N THR A 250 3.51 8.53 1.75
CA THR A 250 4.93 8.68 2.11
C THR A 250 5.15 9.11 3.55
N LYS A 251 4.11 9.65 4.20
CA LYS A 251 4.13 9.99 5.63
C LYS A 251 3.39 8.95 6.46
N GLY A 252 2.96 7.84 5.86
CA GLY A 252 2.21 6.80 6.55
C GLY A 252 0.81 7.27 6.91
N SER A 253 0.33 8.32 6.24
CA SER A 253 -0.90 9.00 6.57
C SER A 253 -1.94 8.72 5.48
N PRO A 254 -2.58 7.55 5.48
CA PRO A 254 -3.63 7.24 4.51
C PRO A 254 -4.83 8.17 4.71
N ARG A 255 -5.73 8.21 3.72
CA ARG A 255 -7.00 8.93 3.88
C ARG A 255 -7.82 8.31 4.99
N MET A 256 -7.86 6.99 5.04
CA MET A 256 -8.53 6.25 6.09
C MET A 256 -7.81 4.92 6.34
N ASN A 257 -7.62 4.56 7.60
CA ASN A 257 -7.12 3.25 8.01
C ASN A 257 -8.05 2.69 9.08
N SER A 258 -8.62 1.52 8.84
CA SER A 258 -9.46 0.80 9.80
C SER A 258 -8.74 -0.47 10.25
N VAL A 259 -8.46 -0.58 11.54
CA VAL A 259 -7.89 -1.78 12.15
C VAL A 259 -8.98 -2.48 12.94
N TRP A 260 -9.22 -3.75 12.62
CA TRP A 260 -10.14 -4.64 13.32
C TRP A 260 -9.34 -5.57 14.22
N TYR A 261 -9.90 -5.84 15.39
CA TYR A 261 -9.30 -6.69 16.41
C TYR A 261 -10.23 -7.85 16.75
N SER A 262 -9.66 -9.04 16.87
CA SER A 262 -10.38 -10.27 17.20
C SER A 262 -9.52 -11.20 18.05
N ASP A 263 -10.07 -12.34 18.50
CA ASP A 263 -9.35 -13.36 19.27
C ASP A 263 -8.59 -12.81 20.50
N PHE A 264 -9.27 -11.96 21.27
CA PHE A 264 -8.67 -11.28 22.41
C PHE A 264 -8.22 -12.24 23.52
N VAL A 265 -7.04 -11.96 24.08
CA VAL A 265 -6.55 -12.51 25.35
C VAL A 265 -6.23 -11.34 26.26
N THR A 266 -6.73 -11.34 27.50
CA THR A 266 -6.49 -10.26 28.48
C THR A 266 -5.96 -10.80 29.80
N GLY A 267 -5.42 -9.89 30.63
CA GLY A 267 -4.93 -10.22 31.97
C GLY A 267 -3.43 -10.46 32.01
N ASP A 268 -2.94 -10.92 33.17
CA ASP A 268 -1.50 -11.00 33.45
C ASP A 268 -0.72 -11.92 32.52
N ASP A 269 -1.39 -12.95 31.98
CA ASP A 269 -0.82 -13.95 31.08
C ASP A 269 -1.02 -13.61 29.60
N ALA A 270 -1.69 -12.49 29.27
CA ALA A 270 -1.89 -12.10 27.88
C ALA A 270 -0.56 -11.78 27.17
N THR A 271 0.37 -11.18 27.90
CA THR A 271 1.71 -10.81 27.45
C THR A 271 2.74 -11.21 28.48
N LYS A 272 3.94 -11.54 28.00
CA LYS A 272 5.15 -11.71 28.82
C LYS A 272 6.27 -10.85 28.27
N ALA A 273 7.26 -10.53 29.10
CA ALA A 273 8.40 -9.72 28.70
C ALA A 273 9.10 -10.25 27.43
N ASP A 274 9.16 -11.58 27.28
CA ASP A 274 9.77 -12.25 26.13
C ASP A 274 9.02 -12.02 24.81
N ASP A 275 7.72 -11.70 24.84
CA ASP A 275 6.97 -11.39 23.63
C ASP A 275 7.49 -10.12 22.96
N PHE A 276 8.16 -9.23 23.71
CA PHE A 276 8.73 -8.00 23.19
C PHE A 276 10.24 -8.08 22.92
N ASN A 277 10.83 -9.27 23.05
CA ASN A 277 12.20 -9.46 22.63
C ASN A 277 12.30 -9.38 21.11
N LYS A 278 13.49 -9.02 20.62
CA LYS A 278 13.85 -9.14 19.22
C LYS A 278 13.46 -10.54 18.69
N PRO A 279 12.75 -10.64 17.55
CA PRO A 279 12.37 -11.92 17.00
C PRO A 279 13.58 -12.82 16.72
N ASN A 280 13.44 -14.11 17.04
CA ASN A 280 14.47 -15.11 16.77
C ASN A 280 14.37 -15.63 15.33
N PHE A 281 14.63 -14.75 14.35
CA PHE A 281 14.68 -15.10 12.92
C PHE A 281 16.09 -15.50 12.46
N GLY A 282 16.95 -15.94 13.38
CA GLY A 282 18.36 -16.19 13.10
C GLY A 282 19.19 -14.90 13.06
N LEU A 283 19.98 -14.71 11.99
CA LEU A 283 20.86 -13.55 11.88
C LEU A 283 20.09 -12.33 11.41
N CYS A 284 19.85 -11.40 12.33
CA CYS A 284 19.19 -10.13 12.03
C CYS A 284 20.20 -8.99 11.91
N VAL A 285 20.38 -8.49 10.68
CA VAL A 285 21.35 -7.46 10.32
C VAL A 285 20.72 -6.07 10.49
N PRO A 286 21.30 -5.18 11.32
CA PRO A 286 20.81 -3.81 11.41
C PRO A 286 21.13 -3.02 10.14
N VAL A 287 20.14 -2.30 9.61
CA VAL A 287 20.28 -1.41 8.47
C VAL A 287 20.38 0.04 8.99
N GLY A 288 21.32 0.80 8.44
CA GLY A 288 21.56 2.18 8.86
C GLY A 288 20.41 3.11 8.51
N LYS A 289 20.20 4.16 9.32
CA LYS A 289 19.12 5.14 9.12
C LYS A 289 19.14 5.77 7.73
N GLU A 290 20.31 6.18 7.24
CA GLU A 290 20.45 6.81 5.91
C GLU A 290 20.05 5.86 4.77
N GLU A 291 20.45 4.59 4.86
CA GLU A 291 20.09 3.56 3.86
C GLU A 291 18.58 3.27 3.87
N VAL A 292 17.97 3.27 5.05
CA VAL A 292 16.52 3.13 5.23
C VAL A 292 15.79 4.33 4.64
N GLU A 293 16.21 5.56 4.95
CA GLU A 293 15.60 6.78 4.44
C GLU A 293 15.73 6.90 2.92
N GLU A 294 16.89 6.58 2.35
CA GLU A 294 17.09 6.51 0.91
C GLU A 294 16.16 5.47 0.27
N PHE A 295 16.01 4.29 0.89
CA PHE A 295 15.15 3.23 0.39
C PHE A 295 13.67 3.59 0.41
N PHE A 296 13.15 4.12 1.52
CA PHE A 296 11.74 4.47 1.60
C PHE A 296 11.43 5.83 0.94
N GLY A 297 12.42 6.71 0.77
CA GLY A 297 12.23 8.10 0.38
C GLY A 297 11.79 9.00 1.53
N HIS A 298 11.71 8.45 2.75
CA HIS A 298 11.31 9.13 3.98
C HIS A 298 11.80 8.32 5.20
N SER A 299 11.77 8.91 6.40
CA SER A 299 11.98 8.17 7.65
C SER A 299 10.76 7.32 7.96
N PRO A 300 10.89 6.01 8.22
CA PRO A 300 9.79 5.19 8.71
C PRO A 300 9.29 5.66 10.07
N THR A 301 7.98 5.75 10.22
CA THR A 301 7.28 6.14 11.46
C THR A 301 6.28 5.08 11.90
N THR A 302 5.75 5.22 13.11
CA THR A 302 4.71 4.33 13.65
C THR A 302 3.48 4.27 12.75
N ASP A 303 3.13 5.38 12.09
CA ASP A 303 1.98 5.44 11.17
C ASP A 303 2.15 4.49 9.98
N HIS A 304 3.39 4.24 9.56
CA HIS A 304 3.68 3.32 8.47
C HIS A 304 3.55 1.85 8.90
N VAL A 305 3.69 1.52 10.18
CA VAL A 305 3.71 0.14 10.66
C VAL A 305 2.39 -0.59 10.41
N PHE A 306 1.28 0.13 10.24
CA PHE A 306 -0.04 -0.44 9.93
C PHE A 306 -0.39 -0.32 8.44
N SER A 307 0.54 0.15 7.59
CA SER A 307 0.33 0.29 6.15
C SER A 307 0.79 -0.96 5.39
N PRO A 308 -0.10 -1.60 4.59
CA PRO A 308 0.29 -2.71 3.73
C PRO A 308 1.36 -2.34 2.70
N ASP A 309 1.30 -1.12 2.15
CA ASP A 309 2.29 -0.63 1.17
C ASP A 309 3.68 -0.51 1.80
N PHE A 310 3.74 -0.09 3.06
CA PHE A 310 4.98 -0.07 3.82
C PHE A 310 5.54 -1.48 4.02
N HIS A 311 4.70 -2.45 4.40
CA HIS A 311 5.12 -3.85 4.53
C HIS A 311 5.66 -4.40 3.20
N HIS A 312 4.98 -4.10 2.10
CA HIS A 312 5.38 -4.51 0.76
C HIS A 312 6.74 -3.92 0.38
N ARG A 313 6.95 -2.62 0.62
CA ARG A 313 8.23 -1.96 0.36
C ARG A 313 9.33 -2.51 1.27
N ALA A 314 9.07 -2.67 2.57
CA ALA A 314 10.03 -3.14 3.56
C ALA A 314 10.59 -4.54 3.24
N HIS A 315 9.78 -5.42 2.64
CA HIS A 315 10.22 -6.74 2.15
C HIS A 315 11.42 -6.66 1.21
N TYR A 316 11.43 -5.67 0.32
CA TYR A 316 12.48 -5.52 -0.69
C TYR A 316 13.75 -4.83 -0.19
N LEU A 317 13.77 -4.32 1.05
CA LEU A 317 14.94 -3.62 1.59
C LEU A 317 16.19 -4.51 1.63
N LEU A 318 16.05 -5.81 1.93
CA LEU A 318 17.17 -6.76 1.91
C LEU A 318 17.75 -6.92 0.49
N HIS A 319 16.95 -6.69 -0.54
CA HIS A 319 17.34 -6.81 -1.94
C HIS A 319 17.76 -5.47 -2.55
N ALA A 320 17.69 -4.36 -1.81
CA ALA A 320 17.90 -3.02 -2.35
C ALA A 320 19.36 -2.73 -2.74
N LYS A 321 20.33 -3.40 -2.09
CA LYS A 321 21.75 -3.12 -2.30
C LYS A 321 22.25 -3.70 -3.63
N PRO A 322 22.67 -2.85 -4.61
CA PRO A 322 23.10 -3.35 -5.90
C PRO A 322 24.47 -4.03 -5.82
N GLY A 323 24.61 -5.17 -6.51
CA GLY A 323 25.90 -5.84 -6.67
C GLY A 323 26.78 -5.16 -7.73
N LEU A 324 28.05 -5.58 -7.83
CA LEU A 324 28.98 -5.05 -8.84
C LEU A 324 28.43 -5.17 -10.27
N LYS A 325 27.82 -6.31 -10.61
CA LYS A 325 27.21 -6.53 -11.94
C LYS A 325 26.05 -5.57 -12.21
N ASP A 326 25.24 -5.24 -11.20
CA ASP A 326 24.15 -4.29 -11.33
C ASP A 326 24.67 -2.88 -11.59
N LEU A 327 25.68 -2.45 -10.82
CA LEU A 327 26.32 -1.15 -11.02
C LEU A 327 27.06 -1.05 -12.35
N THR A 328 27.75 -2.10 -12.79
CA THR A 328 28.37 -2.15 -14.13
C THR A 328 27.33 -2.03 -15.24
N ARG A 329 26.18 -2.71 -15.10
CA ARG A 329 25.06 -2.59 -16.03
C ARG A 329 24.51 -1.16 -16.05
N ALA A 330 24.23 -0.57 -14.89
CA ALA A 330 23.67 0.76 -14.78
C ALA A 330 24.59 1.82 -15.43
N LYS A 331 25.90 1.75 -15.15
CA LYS A 331 26.90 2.68 -15.71
C LYS A 331 27.14 2.50 -17.22
N ARG A 332 26.83 1.34 -17.78
CA ARG A 332 26.92 1.11 -19.23
C ARG A 332 25.66 1.65 -19.91
N ARG A 333 25.78 2.84 -20.50
CA ARG A 333 24.68 3.50 -21.24
C ARG A 333 24.23 2.69 -22.46
N VAL A 334 25.16 2.36 -23.35
CA VAL A 334 24.87 1.57 -24.56
C VAL A 334 25.18 0.09 -24.32
N PRO A 335 24.20 -0.80 -24.44
CA PRO A 335 24.40 -2.24 -24.23
C PRO A 335 25.15 -2.88 -25.41
N GLY A 336 25.59 -4.13 -25.21
CA GLY A 336 26.30 -4.89 -26.25
C GLY A 336 25.41 -5.27 -27.44
N ALA A 337 26.02 -5.73 -28.54
CA ALA A 337 25.32 -6.09 -29.79
C ALA A 337 24.20 -7.13 -29.60
N ALA A 338 24.31 -8.02 -28.61
CA ALA A 338 23.27 -9.01 -28.30
C ALA A 338 21.93 -8.39 -27.85
N PHE A 339 21.94 -7.13 -27.43
CA PHE A 339 20.76 -6.41 -26.96
C PHE A 339 20.29 -5.33 -27.95
N ARG A 340 20.89 -5.22 -29.13
CA ARG A 340 20.62 -4.12 -30.08
C ARG A 340 20.10 -4.64 -31.41
N GLY A 341 19.12 -3.95 -31.99
CA GLY A 341 18.61 -4.19 -33.34
C GLY A 341 19.04 -3.10 -34.31
N ASP A 342 18.78 -3.31 -35.60
CA ASP A 342 19.05 -2.32 -36.65
C ASP A 342 17.95 -1.24 -36.71
N ASP A 343 16.77 -1.55 -36.20
CA ASP A 343 15.63 -0.65 -36.08
C ASP A 343 14.86 -0.91 -34.77
N PHE A 344 13.77 -0.18 -34.55
CA PHE A 344 12.93 -0.31 -33.36
C PHE A 344 12.35 -1.72 -33.21
N ALA A 345 11.72 -2.26 -34.26
CA ALA A 345 11.06 -3.56 -34.23
C ALA A 345 12.05 -4.69 -33.94
N GLN A 346 13.17 -4.72 -34.65
CA GLN A 346 14.23 -5.71 -34.45
C GLN A 346 14.84 -5.62 -33.04
N SER A 347 14.95 -4.42 -32.48
CA SER A 347 15.43 -4.23 -31.12
C SER A 347 14.47 -4.86 -30.11
N MET A 348 13.17 -4.58 -30.24
CA MET A 348 12.14 -5.14 -29.35
C MET A 348 12.03 -6.66 -29.51
N GLN A 349 12.11 -7.20 -30.73
CA GLN A 349 12.16 -8.65 -30.97
C GLN A 349 13.32 -9.33 -30.24
N LYS A 350 14.53 -8.75 -30.34
CA LYS A 350 15.72 -9.29 -29.65
C LYS A 350 15.54 -9.24 -28.13
N LEU A 351 15.08 -8.12 -27.59
CA LEU A 351 14.85 -7.97 -26.15
C LEU A 351 13.75 -8.92 -25.65
N ASN A 352 12.64 -9.04 -26.36
CA ASN A 352 11.58 -10.02 -26.07
C ASN A 352 12.10 -11.46 -26.12
N GLY A 353 13.01 -11.76 -27.04
CA GLY A 353 13.69 -13.05 -27.11
C GLY A 353 14.56 -13.35 -25.88
N LEU A 354 15.11 -12.33 -25.22
CA LEU A 354 15.84 -12.46 -23.97
C LEU A 354 14.90 -12.62 -22.77
N LEU A 355 13.82 -11.82 -22.70
CA LEU A 355 12.82 -11.92 -21.64
C LEU A 355 12.20 -13.33 -21.58
N ARG A 356 11.84 -13.91 -22.72
CA ARG A 356 11.30 -15.28 -22.80
C ARG A 356 12.29 -16.37 -22.36
N LYS A 357 13.59 -16.07 -22.34
CA LYS A 357 14.64 -17.01 -21.91
C LYS A 357 14.97 -16.86 -20.42
N GLU A 358 14.44 -15.84 -19.75
CA GLU A 358 14.65 -15.62 -18.32
C GLU A 358 13.93 -16.70 -17.52
N SER A 359 14.69 -17.55 -16.83
CA SER A 359 14.12 -18.69 -16.10
C SER A 359 13.22 -18.20 -14.96
N GLY A 360 11.99 -18.73 -14.91
CA GLY A 360 11.00 -18.40 -13.88
C GLY A 360 10.24 -17.09 -14.12
N LEU A 361 10.54 -16.34 -15.18
CA LEU A 361 9.77 -15.16 -15.56
C LEU A 361 8.59 -15.55 -16.43
N THR A 362 7.38 -15.18 -16.01
CA THR A 362 6.19 -15.30 -16.85
C THR A 362 6.05 -14.05 -17.71
N THR A 363 5.82 -14.23 -19.01
CA THR A 363 5.66 -13.11 -19.94
C THR A 363 4.37 -13.23 -20.76
N ALA A 364 3.75 -12.10 -21.09
CA ALA A 364 2.62 -12.04 -22.02
C ALA A 364 2.82 -10.94 -23.08
N PRO A 365 2.24 -11.07 -24.29
CA PRO A 365 2.16 -9.95 -25.22
C PRO A 365 1.54 -8.72 -24.55
N CYS A 366 2.09 -7.52 -24.75
CA CYS A 366 1.56 -6.28 -24.18
C CYS A 366 0.05 -6.09 -24.48
N SER A 367 -0.39 -6.46 -25.69
CA SER A 367 -1.79 -6.38 -26.10
C SER A 367 -2.76 -7.26 -25.30
N ASN A 368 -2.24 -8.26 -24.57
CA ASN A 368 -3.05 -9.17 -23.77
C ASN A 368 -3.24 -8.69 -22.33
N LEU A 369 -2.57 -7.60 -21.94
CA LEU A 369 -2.66 -7.03 -20.60
C LEU A 369 -3.55 -5.79 -20.63
N THR A 370 -4.39 -5.66 -19.60
CA THR A 370 -5.17 -4.45 -19.39
C THR A 370 -4.29 -3.34 -18.81
N LEU A 371 -4.79 -2.10 -18.84
CA LEU A 371 -4.07 -0.97 -18.27
C LEU A 371 -3.87 -1.15 -16.76
N GLU A 372 -4.87 -1.66 -16.07
CA GLU A 372 -4.85 -1.95 -14.63
C GLU A 372 -3.78 -2.98 -14.28
N GLN A 373 -3.67 -4.07 -15.05
CA GLN A 373 -2.63 -5.09 -14.83
C GLN A 373 -1.22 -4.51 -15.02
N LEU A 374 -1.05 -3.59 -15.97
CA LEU A 374 0.22 -2.89 -16.17
C LEU A 374 0.52 -1.90 -15.03
N HIS A 375 -0.51 -1.22 -14.51
CA HIS A 375 -0.40 -0.33 -13.36
C HIS A 375 -0.03 -1.08 -12.07
N GLU A 376 -0.64 -2.23 -11.82
CA GLU A 376 -0.27 -3.12 -10.71
C GLU A 376 1.19 -3.59 -10.83
N THR A 377 1.59 -3.96 -12.05
CA THR A 377 2.97 -4.34 -12.36
C THR A 377 3.96 -3.19 -12.12
N GLN A 378 3.62 -1.96 -12.53
CA GLN A 378 4.41 -0.77 -12.25
C GLN A 378 4.57 -0.56 -10.73
N GLN A 379 3.49 -0.64 -9.95
CA GLN A 379 3.56 -0.44 -8.49
C GLN A 379 4.42 -1.51 -7.81
N ALA A 380 4.30 -2.77 -8.22
CA ALA A 380 5.13 -3.86 -7.70
C ALA A 380 6.62 -3.63 -7.98
N LEU A 381 6.97 -3.24 -9.21
CA LEU A 381 8.36 -2.93 -9.59
C LEU A 381 8.86 -1.67 -8.89
N PHE A 382 8.00 -0.66 -8.73
CA PHE A 382 8.32 0.56 -7.98
C PHE A 382 8.65 0.23 -6.53
N ALA A 383 7.87 -0.63 -5.88
CA ALA A 383 8.11 -1.10 -4.52
C ALA A 383 9.38 -1.98 -4.39
N ALA A 384 9.83 -2.63 -5.46
CA ALA A 384 11.06 -3.43 -5.47
C ALA A 384 12.33 -2.66 -5.89
N ARG A 385 12.19 -1.42 -6.38
CA ARG A 385 13.31 -0.64 -6.95
C ARG A 385 14.42 -0.35 -5.95
N ALA A 386 15.66 -0.31 -6.44
CA ALA A 386 16.84 0.08 -5.70
C ALA A 386 17.23 1.54 -6.00
N PRO A 387 17.09 2.48 -5.04
CA PRO A 387 17.39 3.89 -5.27
C PRO A 387 18.83 4.15 -5.72
N ALA A 388 19.80 3.37 -5.23
CA ALA A 388 21.19 3.48 -5.65
C ALA A 388 21.40 3.25 -7.16
N LEU A 389 20.53 2.47 -7.83
CA LEU A 389 20.56 2.32 -9.29
C LEU A 389 19.98 3.55 -9.98
N ASP A 390 18.87 4.09 -9.48
CA ASP A 390 18.27 5.31 -9.99
C ASP A 390 19.21 6.52 -9.84
N GLY A 391 19.92 6.61 -8.72
CA GLY A 391 20.93 7.65 -8.47
C GLY A 391 22.04 7.67 -9.53
N VAL A 392 22.40 6.52 -10.12
CA VAL A 392 23.34 6.47 -11.26
C VAL A 392 22.74 7.14 -12.50
N TYR A 393 21.46 6.92 -12.77
CA TYR A 393 20.78 7.49 -13.93
C TYR A 393 20.51 8.98 -13.76
N VAL A 394 20.03 9.39 -12.58
CA VAL A 394 19.82 10.79 -12.22
C VAL A 394 21.13 11.57 -12.33
N GLY A 395 22.22 11.06 -11.74
CA GLY A 395 23.53 11.73 -11.78
C GLY A 395 24.15 11.84 -13.18
N ALA A 396 23.73 10.99 -14.12
CA ALA A 396 24.20 11.00 -15.50
C ALA A 396 23.24 11.72 -16.47
N SER A 397 22.15 12.31 -15.98
CA SER A 397 21.05 12.82 -16.81
C SER A 397 20.56 11.78 -17.84
N ASP A 398 20.56 10.51 -17.42
CA ASP A 398 20.19 9.37 -18.25
C ASP A 398 18.67 9.22 -18.31
N THR A 399 18.13 8.95 -19.49
CA THR A 399 16.67 8.80 -19.70
C THR A 399 16.10 7.56 -19.02
N ARG A 400 16.95 6.66 -18.53
CA ARG A 400 16.54 5.50 -17.73
C ARG A 400 16.12 5.86 -16.30
N ARG A 401 16.30 7.10 -15.83
CA ARG A 401 15.86 7.52 -14.48
C ARG A 401 14.36 7.28 -14.25
N MET A 402 13.96 7.08 -13.00
CA MET A 402 12.55 6.99 -12.64
C MET A 402 11.83 8.32 -12.93
N ALA A 403 10.61 8.24 -13.47
CA ALA A 403 9.78 9.42 -13.74
C ALA A 403 9.10 9.97 -12.48
N HIS A 404 8.94 9.13 -11.46
CA HIS A 404 8.25 9.45 -10.21
C HIS A 404 9.19 9.31 -9.02
N GLY A 405 9.16 10.28 -8.12
CA GLY A 405 9.89 10.23 -6.85
C GLY A 405 9.19 9.35 -5.81
N SER A 406 7.87 9.21 -5.92
CA SER A 406 7.04 8.54 -4.90
C SER A 406 5.93 7.66 -5.49
N LEU A 407 5.35 6.78 -4.67
CA LEU A 407 4.29 5.86 -5.11
C LEU A 407 3.00 6.63 -5.42
N GLU A 408 2.75 7.71 -4.70
CA GLU A 408 1.65 8.65 -4.88
C GLU A 408 1.66 9.28 -6.26
N GLU A 409 2.81 9.80 -6.69
CA GLU A 409 2.97 10.43 -8.00
C GLU A 409 2.69 9.42 -9.11
N LEU A 410 3.15 8.19 -8.94
CA LEU A 410 2.86 7.08 -9.85
C LEU A 410 1.36 6.78 -9.89
N VAL A 411 0.73 6.54 -8.73
CA VAL A 411 -0.71 6.19 -8.65
C VAL A 411 -1.59 7.33 -9.18
N ALA A 412 -1.22 8.59 -8.94
CA ALA A 412 -1.92 9.75 -9.47
C ALA A 412 -1.85 9.81 -11.01
N GLU A 413 -0.69 9.53 -11.62
CA GLU A 413 -0.58 9.41 -13.08
C GLU A 413 -1.47 8.27 -13.60
N GLN A 414 -1.43 7.11 -12.94
CA GLN A 414 -2.22 5.93 -13.32
C GLN A 414 -3.73 6.23 -13.31
N GLN A 415 -4.23 6.90 -12.27
CA GLN A 415 -5.63 7.32 -12.18
C GLN A 415 -6.01 8.30 -13.31
N ALA A 416 -5.15 9.28 -13.60
CA ALA A 416 -5.37 10.22 -14.69
C ALA A 416 -5.41 9.52 -16.06
N GLN A 417 -4.56 8.51 -16.27
CA GLN A 417 -4.56 7.69 -17.49
C GLN A 417 -5.85 6.88 -17.65
N LEU A 418 -6.34 6.25 -16.56
CA LEU A 418 -7.60 5.50 -16.59
C LEU A 418 -8.79 6.41 -16.92
N ALA A 419 -8.86 7.59 -16.30
CA ALA A 419 -9.89 8.58 -16.59
C ALA A 419 -9.83 9.06 -18.05
N LEU A 420 -8.63 9.35 -18.56
CA LEU A 420 -8.43 9.75 -19.95
C LEU A 420 -8.86 8.65 -20.92
N HIS A 421 -8.58 7.37 -20.64
CA HIS A 421 -8.95 6.27 -21.54
C HIS A 421 -10.45 6.00 -21.57
N ALA A 422 -11.16 6.29 -20.48
CA ALA A 422 -12.62 6.26 -20.48
C ALA A 422 -13.22 7.29 -21.44
N GLU A 423 -12.57 8.46 -21.58
CA GLU A 423 -13.00 9.55 -22.47
C GLU A 423 -12.45 9.42 -23.91
N ARG A 424 -11.23 8.90 -24.06
CA ARG A 424 -10.43 8.86 -25.29
C ARG A 424 -9.86 7.46 -25.55
N PRO A 425 -10.71 6.45 -25.81
CA PRO A 425 -10.29 5.05 -25.95
C PRO A 425 -9.31 4.82 -27.11
N GLU A 426 -9.27 5.70 -28.12
CA GLU A 426 -8.31 5.63 -29.22
C GLU A 426 -6.86 5.89 -28.80
N LEU A 427 -6.63 6.56 -27.67
CA LEU A 427 -5.31 6.81 -27.10
C LEU A 427 -4.78 5.61 -26.29
N ALA A 428 -5.65 4.66 -25.94
CA ALA A 428 -5.34 3.57 -25.02
C ALA A 428 -4.18 2.69 -25.48
N ALA A 429 -4.12 2.37 -26.78
CA ALA A 429 -3.04 1.54 -27.33
C ALA A 429 -1.66 2.21 -27.17
N LYS A 430 -1.56 3.53 -27.42
CA LYS A 430 -0.30 4.28 -27.30
C LYS A 430 0.17 4.31 -25.84
N SER A 431 -0.73 4.63 -24.90
CA SER A 431 -0.41 4.62 -23.46
C SER A 431 -0.03 3.23 -22.96
N ARG A 432 -0.82 2.19 -23.29
CA ARG A 432 -0.53 0.80 -22.91
C ARG A 432 0.86 0.39 -23.37
N ASP A 433 1.17 0.65 -24.64
CA ASP A 433 2.44 0.27 -25.23
C ASP A 433 3.59 1.02 -24.55
N GLY A 434 3.45 2.32 -24.28
CA GLY A 434 4.41 3.08 -23.48
C GLY A 434 4.69 2.45 -22.12
N ILE A 435 3.65 2.12 -21.36
CA ILE A 435 3.79 1.49 -20.04
C ILE A 435 4.47 0.12 -20.14
N CYS A 436 4.18 -0.69 -21.16
CA CYS A 436 4.87 -1.96 -21.39
C CYS A 436 6.39 -1.77 -21.54
N HIS A 437 6.85 -0.71 -22.22
CA HIS A 437 8.27 -0.37 -22.30
C HIS A 437 8.83 0.06 -20.93
N GLU A 438 8.12 0.91 -20.21
CA GLU A 438 8.56 1.43 -18.92
C GLU A 438 8.68 0.32 -17.86
N VAL A 439 7.69 -0.58 -17.79
CA VAL A 439 7.69 -1.74 -16.90
C VAL A 439 8.90 -2.65 -17.15
N VAL A 440 9.19 -2.98 -18.41
CA VAL A 440 10.37 -3.78 -18.74
C VAL A 440 11.65 -3.03 -18.41
N MET A 441 11.68 -1.71 -18.66
CA MET A 441 12.81 -0.87 -18.31
C MET A 441 13.05 -0.90 -16.79
N TRP A 442 12.02 -0.75 -15.96
CA TRP A 442 12.11 -0.85 -14.50
C TRP A 442 12.61 -2.22 -14.05
N PHE A 443 12.02 -3.30 -14.57
CA PHE A 443 12.45 -4.65 -14.25
C PHE A 443 13.94 -4.87 -14.55
N ILE A 444 14.44 -4.41 -15.70
CA ILE A 444 15.84 -4.63 -16.10
C ILE A 444 16.82 -3.67 -15.42
N HIS A 445 16.45 -2.39 -15.26
CA HIS A 445 17.39 -1.33 -14.93
C HIS A 445 17.31 -0.83 -13.48
N HIS A 446 16.16 -0.97 -12.84
CA HIS A 446 15.92 -0.43 -11.48
C HIS A 446 15.88 -1.49 -10.39
N LEU A 447 15.85 -2.77 -10.78
CA LEU A 447 15.97 -3.88 -9.85
C LEU A 447 17.40 -4.40 -9.77
N THR A 448 17.83 -4.74 -8.55
CA THR A 448 19.04 -5.54 -8.33
C THR A 448 18.82 -6.97 -8.82
N ALA A 449 19.90 -7.74 -9.00
CA ALA A 449 19.75 -9.14 -9.35
C ALA A 449 18.90 -9.93 -8.31
N PRO A 450 19.14 -9.82 -6.98
CA PRO A 450 18.27 -10.46 -5.98
C PRO A 450 16.81 -10.01 -6.05
N ALA A 451 16.54 -8.71 -6.25
CA ALA A 451 15.16 -8.21 -6.34
C ALA A 451 14.43 -8.77 -7.57
N LYS A 452 15.11 -8.92 -8.72
CA LYS A 452 14.53 -9.56 -9.90
C LYS A 452 14.19 -11.02 -9.68
N GLU A 453 15.07 -11.77 -9.00
CA GLU A 453 14.82 -13.18 -8.69
C GLU A 453 13.58 -13.36 -7.81
N GLU A 454 13.38 -12.42 -6.87
CA GLU A 454 12.25 -12.40 -5.96
C GLU A 454 10.93 -12.00 -6.67
N VAL A 455 10.96 -10.95 -7.51
CA VAL A 455 9.75 -10.45 -8.19
C VAL A 455 9.25 -11.38 -9.30
N LYS A 456 10.16 -12.04 -10.05
CA LYS A 456 9.80 -12.74 -11.30
C LYS A 456 8.82 -13.91 -11.10
N SER A 457 8.78 -14.53 -9.93
CA SER A 457 7.87 -15.64 -9.64
C SER A 457 6.42 -15.22 -9.40
N HIS A 458 6.14 -13.91 -9.30
CA HIS A 458 4.82 -13.39 -8.90
C HIS A 458 4.30 -12.29 -9.81
N LEU A 459 5.02 -12.01 -10.89
CA LEU A 459 4.71 -10.95 -11.81
C LEU A 459 4.65 -11.51 -13.23
N MET A 460 3.63 -11.08 -13.98
CA MET A 460 3.56 -11.31 -15.42
C MET A 460 4.12 -10.09 -16.13
N LEU A 461 5.33 -10.20 -16.68
CA LEU A 461 5.97 -9.07 -17.34
C LEU A 461 5.46 -8.93 -18.79
N PRO A 462 5.05 -7.73 -19.24
CA PRO A 462 4.74 -7.50 -20.64
C PRO A 462 5.96 -7.74 -21.52
N LEU A 463 5.72 -8.26 -22.71
CA LEU A 463 6.66 -8.18 -23.82
C LEU A 463 6.55 -6.80 -24.47
N LEU A 464 7.67 -6.30 -24.95
CA LEU A 464 7.79 -4.99 -25.60
C LEU A 464 7.02 -4.98 -26.94
N PRO A 465 6.13 -4.01 -27.17
CA PRO A 465 5.53 -3.77 -28.48
C PRO A 465 6.59 -3.58 -29.56
N GLU A 466 6.42 -4.21 -30.71
CA GLU A 466 7.36 -4.11 -31.84
C GLU A 466 7.03 -2.94 -32.79
N VAL A 467 5.94 -2.23 -32.51
CA VAL A 467 5.46 -1.08 -33.28
C VAL A 467 5.79 0.20 -32.52
N LYS A 468 6.42 1.16 -33.22
CA LYS A 468 6.61 2.51 -32.70
C LYS A 468 5.38 3.36 -33.03
N HIS A 469 4.90 4.13 -32.06
CA HIS A 469 3.82 5.09 -32.29
C HIS A 469 4.41 6.43 -32.73
N ASP A 470 3.95 6.93 -33.88
CA ASP A 470 4.34 8.24 -34.38
C ASP A 470 3.52 9.37 -33.75
N ASP A 471 4.04 10.58 -33.86
CA ASP A 471 3.29 11.80 -33.57
C ASP A 471 2.23 12.04 -34.65
N VAL A 472 1.11 12.64 -34.28
CA VAL A 472 0.04 12.99 -35.22
C VAL A 472 0.10 14.50 -35.45
N ALA A 473 0.51 14.91 -36.65
CA ALA A 473 0.58 16.33 -36.98
C ALA A 473 -0.80 17.01 -36.83
N GLY A 474 -0.86 18.12 -36.09
CA GLY A 474 -2.10 18.85 -35.82
C GLY A 474 -3.00 18.20 -34.77
N ALA A 475 -2.47 17.25 -34.00
CA ALA A 475 -3.18 16.67 -32.87
C ALA A 475 -3.56 17.70 -31.81
N ASP A 476 -4.63 17.41 -31.07
CA ASP A 476 -5.02 18.19 -29.90
C ASP A 476 -3.98 18.08 -28.77
N SER A 477 -4.08 18.98 -27.78
CA SER A 477 -3.11 19.06 -26.68
C SER A 477 -3.02 17.76 -25.87
N GLU A 478 -4.13 17.05 -25.67
CA GLU A 478 -4.16 15.80 -24.90
C GLU A 478 -3.46 14.67 -25.65
N THR A 479 -3.71 14.53 -26.95
CA THR A 479 -3.01 13.58 -27.81
C THR A 479 -1.51 13.88 -27.84
N GLY A 480 -1.14 15.17 -27.89
CA GLY A 480 0.25 15.61 -27.78
C GLY A 480 0.89 15.19 -26.46
N ARG A 481 0.21 15.39 -25.32
CA ARG A 481 0.67 14.98 -23.98
C ARG A 481 0.85 13.46 -23.87
N VAL A 482 -0.09 12.67 -24.41
CA VAL A 482 0.05 11.20 -24.43
C VAL A 482 1.25 10.78 -25.29
N HIS A 483 1.49 11.44 -26.42
CA HIS A 483 2.65 11.14 -27.26
C HIS A 483 3.99 11.53 -26.60
N GLU A 484 4.03 12.67 -25.89
CA GLU A 484 5.20 13.08 -25.12
C GLU A 484 5.53 12.06 -24.03
N ARG A 485 4.53 11.65 -23.23
CA ARG A 485 4.72 10.64 -22.18
C ARG A 485 5.13 9.29 -22.76
N TYR A 486 4.48 8.85 -23.84
CA TYR A 486 4.90 7.65 -24.57
C TYR A 486 6.38 7.72 -24.96
N THR A 487 6.84 8.84 -25.50
CA THR A 487 8.23 9.04 -25.92
C THR A 487 9.21 8.92 -24.75
N GLN A 488 8.85 9.42 -23.57
CA GLN A 488 9.64 9.24 -22.35
C GLN A 488 9.70 7.77 -21.93
N GLN A 489 8.57 7.06 -21.98
CA GLN A 489 8.47 5.65 -21.59
C GLN A 489 9.21 4.69 -22.55
N VAL A 490 9.25 5.02 -23.85
CA VAL A 490 9.99 4.22 -24.86
C VAL A 490 11.43 4.68 -25.06
N SER A 491 11.97 5.51 -24.16
CA SER A 491 13.33 6.06 -24.25
C SER A 491 14.44 4.99 -24.26
N CYS A 492 14.15 3.75 -23.85
CA CYS A 492 15.06 2.63 -24.00
C CYS A 492 15.53 2.44 -25.46
N ALA A 493 14.69 2.77 -26.44
CA ALA A 493 15.03 2.66 -27.85
C ALA A 493 16.29 3.46 -28.24
N VAL A 494 16.58 4.59 -27.55
CA VAL A 494 17.76 5.43 -27.79
C VAL A 494 19.07 4.64 -27.65
N CYS A 495 19.11 3.67 -26.73
CA CYS A 495 20.31 2.87 -26.49
C CYS A 495 20.31 1.53 -27.26
N HIS A 496 19.12 1.07 -27.66
CA HIS A 496 18.93 -0.27 -28.21
C HIS A 496 18.84 -0.31 -29.75
N VAL A 497 18.44 0.78 -30.40
CA VAL A 497 18.42 0.89 -31.85
C VAL A 497 19.78 1.34 -32.35
N THR A 498 20.38 0.57 -33.25
CA THR A 498 21.60 0.97 -33.95
C THR A 498 21.20 2.01 -34.99
N SER A 499 21.62 3.26 -34.83
CA SER A 499 21.44 4.26 -35.89
C SER A 499 22.24 3.81 -37.12
N THR A 500 21.53 3.34 -38.16
CA THR A 500 22.15 2.96 -39.44
C THR A 500 22.64 4.18 -40.23
N ALA A 501 22.32 5.40 -39.78
CA ALA A 501 22.85 6.65 -40.30
C ALA A 501 23.95 7.20 -39.37
N GLU A 502 25.18 7.16 -39.89
CA GLU A 502 26.35 8.01 -39.62
C GLU A 502 26.63 8.55 -38.21
N ALA A 503 27.91 8.48 -37.83
CA ALA A 503 28.50 9.18 -36.72
C ALA A 503 28.27 10.70 -36.80
N VAL A 504 27.09 11.16 -36.36
CA VAL A 504 26.88 12.54 -35.96
C VAL A 504 27.26 12.61 -34.49
N THR A 505 28.40 13.23 -34.25
CA THR A 505 28.90 13.64 -32.94
C THR A 505 27.81 14.42 -32.21
N ILE A 506 27.06 13.74 -31.34
CA ILE A 506 26.24 14.42 -30.33
C ILE A 506 27.22 14.79 -29.21
N ASN A 507 27.75 16.01 -29.27
CA ASN A 507 28.25 16.66 -28.07
C ASN A 507 27.02 17.00 -27.20
N ILE A 508 26.86 16.27 -26.10
CA ILE A 508 26.05 16.68 -24.95
C ILE A 508 27.02 17.13 -23.86
#